data_AF-A0A0R3DXV3-F1
#
_entry.id   AF-A0A0R3DXV3-F1
#
_cell.length_a   1.000
_cell.length_b   1.000
_cell.length_c   1.000
_cell.angle_alpha   90.00
_cell.angle_beta   90.00
_cell.angle_gamma   90.00
#
_symmetry.space_group_name_H-M   'P 1'
#
loop_
_entity.id
_entity.type
_entity.pdbx_description
1 polymer ?
#
loop_
_entity_poly.entity_id
_entity_poly.type
_entity_poly.pdbx_seq_one_letter_code
_entity_poly.pdbx_strand_id
1 'polypeptide(L)'
;MVNALLSLNGQLLPMAKPGQLRKAVAEALGLQDQLESVDVHLRNLREAGHITKAKKGGGAADMSPDDALNLFLAVAGSDRVKDSVKTVECFRPLPRTSIRMRSNERPQHESQWMADIPLANLPTHHAFSDALREVLILLRDADFFTPGLRDQFYRSERHIHATQPTEYLFVHLFFPTNAAAIMFGIRGRIEVEAVYGSLLSDGVQVWDLRRLQAEGQLLTIRAIDLKSLAAIAKAIA
;
A
#
# COMPACT_ATOMS: atom_id res chain seq x y z
N MET A 1 1.50 -27.56 9.56
CA MET A 1 0.76 -27.54 8.30
C MET A 1 1.21 -26.33 7.51
N VAL A 2 2.01 -26.61 6.48
CA VAL A 2 2.47 -25.80 5.33
C VAL A 2 2.71 -24.29 5.57
N ASN A 3 3.85 -23.94 6.17
CA ASN A 3 4.39 -22.58 6.20
C ASN A 3 5.49 -22.44 5.15
N ALA A 4 5.11 -22.34 3.88
CA ALA A 4 6.03 -22.24 2.77
C ALA A 4 5.29 -21.73 1.52
N LEU A 5 5.64 -20.54 1.03
CA LEU A 5 5.29 -20.12 -0.33
C LEU A 5 6.53 -20.33 -1.21
N LEU A 6 6.34 -21.06 -2.30
CA LEU A 6 7.37 -21.40 -3.26
C LEU A 6 7.63 -20.18 -4.17
N SER A 7 8.88 -19.71 -4.25
CA SER A 7 9.28 -18.78 -5.31
C SER A 7 9.51 -19.55 -6.63
N LEU A 8 9.59 -18.82 -7.75
CA LEU A 8 9.86 -19.35 -9.10
C LEU A 8 11.11 -20.26 -9.22
N ASN A 9 12.00 -20.29 -8.21
CA ASN A 9 13.19 -21.14 -8.14
C ASN A 9 13.16 -22.21 -7.02
N GLY A 10 12.01 -22.46 -6.38
CA GLY A 10 11.87 -23.51 -5.36
C GLY A 10 12.62 -23.25 -4.04
N GLN A 11 13.17 -22.04 -3.85
CA GLN A 11 13.75 -21.62 -2.57
C GLN A 11 12.68 -21.00 -1.68
N LEU A 12 12.57 -21.50 -0.44
CA LEU A 12 11.76 -20.92 0.62
C LEU A 12 12.37 -19.59 1.03
N LEU A 13 11.67 -18.48 0.77
CA LEU A 13 12.09 -17.18 1.29
C LEU A 13 11.81 -17.16 2.81
N PRO A 14 12.81 -16.80 3.63
CA PRO A 14 12.65 -16.76 5.08
C PRO A 14 11.83 -15.53 5.48
N MET A 15 10.57 -15.75 5.83
CA MET A 15 9.66 -14.72 6.35
C MET A 15 10.31 -13.83 7.42
N ALA A 16 10.03 -12.52 7.37
CA ALA A 16 10.59 -11.54 8.30
C ALA A 16 10.41 -11.94 9.77
N LYS A 17 11.47 -11.75 10.56
CA LYS A 17 11.34 -11.61 12.01
C LYS A 17 10.85 -10.21 12.37
N PRO A 18 10.23 -10.02 13.56
CA PRO A 18 9.69 -8.72 13.97
C PRO A 18 10.73 -7.59 13.91
N GLY A 19 11.99 -7.89 14.27
CA GLY A 19 13.08 -6.91 14.19
C GLY A 19 13.47 -6.50 12.77
N GLN A 20 13.32 -7.40 11.79
CA GLN A 20 13.55 -7.08 10.38
C GLN A 20 12.41 -6.21 9.83
N LEU A 21 11.16 -6.61 10.09
CA LEU A 21 9.99 -5.83 9.70
C LEU A 21 10.01 -4.42 10.30
N ARG A 22 10.37 -4.29 11.59
CA ARG A 22 10.53 -2.99 12.27
C ARG A 22 11.52 -2.09 11.54
N LYS A 23 12.71 -2.61 11.22
CA LYS A 23 13.76 -1.86 10.53
C LYS A 23 13.30 -1.43 9.13
N ALA A 24 12.66 -2.34 8.39
CA ALA A 24 12.15 -2.05 7.06
C ALA A 24 11.08 -0.95 7.08
N VAL A 25 10.13 -1.00 8.01
CA VAL A 25 9.11 0.06 8.17
C VAL A 25 9.74 1.39 8.58
N ALA A 26 10.68 1.38 9.53
CA ALA A 26 11.37 2.59 9.96
C ALA A 26 12.16 3.23 8.79
N GLU A 27 12.92 2.43 8.05
CA GLU A 27 13.70 2.91 6.90
C GLU A 27 12.79 3.45 5.79
N ALA A 28 11.74 2.71 5.44
CA ALA A 28 10.77 3.10 4.41
C ALA A 28 10.06 4.42 4.75
N LEU A 29 9.86 4.73 6.02
CA LEU A 29 9.18 5.94 6.46
C LEU A 29 10.14 7.07 6.87
N GLY A 30 11.46 6.89 6.73
CA GLY A 30 12.46 7.88 7.13
C GLY A 30 12.57 8.08 8.64
N LEU A 31 12.29 7.03 9.43
CA LEU A 31 12.21 7.01 10.88
C LEU A 31 13.33 6.15 11.52
N GLN A 32 14.49 6.06 10.88
CA GLN A 32 15.62 5.23 11.35
C GLN A 32 16.09 5.65 12.76
N ASP A 33 16.07 6.95 13.04
CA ASP A 33 16.44 7.51 14.36
C ASP A 33 15.33 7.35 15.41
N GLN A 34 14.16 6.82 15.02
CA GLN A 34 12.98 6.65 15.88
C GLN A 34 12.58 5.18 16.03
N LEU A 35 13.53 4.26 15.88
CA LEU A 35 13.30 2.81 15.98
C LEU A 35 12.61 2.39 17.29
N GLU A 36 12.87 3.08 18.40
CA GLU A 36 12.21 2.82 19.69
C GLU A 36 10.71 3.12 19.63
N SER A 37 10.29 4.17 18.93
CA SER A 37 8.86 4.47 18.75
C SER A 37 8.18 3.39 17.92
N VAL A 38 8.84 2.92 16.86
CA VAL A 38 8.36 1.80 16.03
C VAL A 38 8.26 0.50 16.84
N ASP A 39 9.19 0.25 17.76
CA ASP A 39 9.11 -0.88 18.71
C ASP A 39 7.87 -0.79 19.61
N VAL A 40 7.55 0.40 20.12
CA VAL A 40 6.37 0.59 20.96
C VAL A 40 5.09 0.38 20.14
N HIS A 41 5.02 0.86 18.89
CA HIS A 41 3.92 0.53 17.99
C HIS A 41 3.76 -0.98 17.80
N LEU A 42 4.85 -1.67 17.44
CA LEU A 42 4.89 -3.13 17.27
C LEU A 42 4.42 -3.87 18.52
N ARG A 43 4.90 -3.45 19.70
CA ARG A 43 4.50 -4.03 20.99
C ARG A 43 3.01 -3.84 21.26
N ASN A 44 2.49 -2.62 21.11
CA ASN A 44 1.09 -2.30 21.35
C ASN A 44 0.17 -3.13 20.45
N LEU A 45 0.49 -3.24 19.16
CA LEU A 45 -0.25 -4.05 18.20
C LEU A 45 -0.20 -5.55 18.53
N ARG A 46 0.97 -6.05 18.95
CA ARG A 46 1.12 -7.43 19.38
C ARG A 46 0.29 -7.72 20.62
N GLU A 47 0.30 -6.83 21.62
CA GLU A 47 -0.49 -6.97 22.84
C GLU A 47 -2.00 -7.01 22.53
N ALA A 48 -2.46 -6.15 21.62
CA ALA A 48 -3.84 -6.08 21.13
C ALA A 48 -4.25 -7.23 20.17
N GLY A 49 -3.30 -8.06 19.73
CA GLY A 49 -3.59 -9.20 18.84
C GLY A 49 -3.65 -8.86 17.36
N HIS A 50 -3.25 -7.65 16.95
CA HIS A 50 -3.09 -7.28 15.55
C HIS A 50 -1.78 -7.80 14.94
N ILE A 51 -0.82 -8.21 15.76
CA ILE A 51 0.42 -8.84 15.30
C ILE A 51 0.59 -10.23 15.93
N THR A 52 0.98 -11.18 15.09
CA THR A 52 1.18 -12.59 15.45
C THR A 52 2.19 -12.75 16.58
N LYS A 53 1.81 -13.49 17.63
CA LYS A 53 2.69 -13.86 18.74
C LYS A 53 3.40 -15.19 18.42
N ALA A 54 4.67 -15.30 18.82
CA ALA A 54 5.35 -16.59 18.81
C ALA A 54 4.63 -17.58 19.76
N LYS A 55 4.53 -18.85 19.34
CA LYS A 55 4.13 -19.92 20.25
C LYS A 55 5.21 -20.13 21.33
N LYS A 56 4.84 -20.66 22.50
CA LYS A 56 5.78 -20.96 23.59
C LYS A 56 6.94 -21.85 23.08
N GLY A 57 8.15 -21.30 23.06
CA GLY A 57 9.40 -21.99 22.68
C GLY A 57 10.28 -21.20 21.72
N GLY A 58 11.42 -20.71 22.22
CA GLY A 58 12.68 -20.38 21.51
C GLY A 58 12.74 -19.27 20.44
N GLY A 59 11.75 -19.15 19.55
CA GLY A 59 11.89 -18.36 18.32
C GLY A 59 10.90 -17.21 18.19
N ALA A 60 11.31 -16.11 17.56
CA ALA A 60 10.39 -15.06 17.13
C ALA A 60 9.49 -15.59 15.99
N ALA A 61 8.20 -15.21 16.02
CA ALA A 61 7.24 -15.58 14.98
C ALA A 61 7.67 -14.99 13.62
N ASP A 62 7.34 -15.72 12.57
CA ASP A 62 7.42 -15.22 11.20
C ASP A 62 6.30 -14.21 10.98
N MET A 63 6.63 -13.06 10.37
CA MET A 63 5.68 -11.98 10.11
C MET A 63 4.95 -12.20 8.79
N SER A 64 3.62 -12.13 8.85
CA SER A 64 2.72 -12.21 7.71
C SER A 64 2.57 -10.85 7.01
N PRO A 65 2.02 -10.82 5.78
CA PRO A 65 1.61 -9.56 5.14
C PRO A 65 0.66 -8.72 5.99
N ASP A 66 -0.21 -9.36 6.78
CA ASP A 66 -1.12 -8.67 7.71
C ASP A 66 -0.36 -8.02 8.88
N ASP A 67 0.69 -8.65 9.40
CA ASP A 67 1.54 -8.06 10.45
C ASP A 67 2.25 -6.80 9.93
N ALA A 68 2.77 -6.87 8.70
CA ALA A 68 3.41 -5.74 8.04
C ALA A 68 2.45 -4.60 7.74
N LEU A 69 1.25 -4.91 7.24
CA LEU A 69 0.20 -3.93 7.03
C LEU A 69 -0.19 -3.23 8.33
N ASN A 70 -0.34 -3.97 9.43
CA ASN A 70 -0.72 -3.39 10.71
C ASN A 70 0.37 -2.48 11.28
N LEU A 71 1.63 -2.92 11.24
CA LEU A 71 2.74 -2.07 11.69
C LEU A 71 2.87 -0.83 10.81
N PHE A 72 2.76 -0.99 9.49
CA PHE A 72 2.78 0.12 8.54
C PHE A 72 1.69 1.15 8.85
N LEU A 73 0.42 0.73 8.99
CA LEU A 73 -0.68 1.64 9.27
C LEU A 73 -0.52 2.38 10.59
N ALA A 74 -0.07 1.68 11.64
CA ALA A 74 0.13 2.33 12.95
C ALA A 74 1.21 3.41 12.89
N VAL A 75 2.35 3.14 12.24
CA VAL A 75 3.50 4.05 12.20
C VAL A 75 3.28 5.17 11.18
N ALA A 76 2.69 4.86 10.03
CA ALA A 76 2.43 5.85 8.99
C ALA A 76 1.23 6.76 9.32
N GLY A 77 0.23 6.21 10.01
CA GLY A 77 -1.02 6.91 10.32
C GLY A 77 -1.02 7.69 11.64
N SER A 78 -0.01 7.52 12.51
CA SER A 78 0.09 8.26 13.76
C SER A 78 1.51 8.36 14.30
N ASP A 79 1.96 9.57 14.63
CA ASP A 79 3.22 9.79 15.33
C ASP A 79 3.14 9.44 16.84
N ARG A 80 1.94 9.21 17.36
CA ARG A 80 1.70 8.91 18.78
C ARG A 80 1.55 7.41 18.99
N VAL A 81 2.55 6.80 19.63
CA VAL A 81 2.57 5.36 19.93
C VAL A 81 1.34 4.86 20.71
N LYS A 82 0.71 5.70 21.53
CA LYS A 82 -0.53 5.35 22.26
C LYS A 82 -1.74 5.14 21.34
N ASP A 83 -1.71 5.71 20.14
CA ASP A 83 -2.80 5.65 19.17
C ASP A 83 -2.61 4.50 18.16
N SER A 84 -1.60 3.63 18.36
CA SER A 84 -1.26 2.52 17.44
C SER A 84 -2.45 1.67 17.04
N VAL A 85 -3.16 1.14 18.04
CA VAL A 85 -4.27 0.20 17.86
C VAL A 85 -5.44 0.93 17.19
N LYS A 86 -5.82 2.08 17.75
CA LYS A 86 -6.87 2.93 17.20
C LYS A 86 -6.63 3.29 15.73
N THR A 87 -5.40 3.62 15.37
CA THR A 87 -5.03 3.97 13.99
C THR A 87 -5.30 2.81 13.04
N VAL A 88 -4.87 1.60 13.41
CA VAL A 88 -5.13 0.38 12.64
C VAL A 88 -6.63 0.11 12.54
N GLU A 89 -7.35 0.18 13.66
CA GLU A 89 -8.81 -0.04 13.70
C GLU A 89 -9.60 0.99 12.90
N CYS A 90 -9.11 2.24 12.79
CA CYS A 90 -9.73 3.28 11.97
C CYS A 90 -9.49 3.06 10.48
N PHE A 91 -8.27 2.72 10.07
CA PHE A 91 -7.93 2.61 8.64
C PHE A 91 -8.30 1.27 8.02
N ARG A 92 -8.11 0.14 8.72
CA ARG A 92 -8.35 -1.19 8.13
C ARG A 92 -9.73 -1.35 7.50
N PRO A 93 -10.85 -1.03 8.18
CA PRO A 93 -12.18 -1.35 7.70
C PRO A 93 -12.73 -0.31 6.72
N LEU A 94 -11.94 0.69 6.31
CA LEU A 94 -12.46 1.75 5.46
C LEU A 94 -12.99 1.17 4.14
N PRO A 95 -14.27 1.38 3.82
CA PRO A 95 -14.85 0.85 2.60
C PRO A 95 -14.31 1.62 1.40
N ARG A 96 -14.19 0.94 0.25
CA ARG A 96 -13.90 1.62 -1.02
C ARG A 96 -15.07 2.53 -1.38
N THR A 97 -14.80 3.82 -1.48
CA THR A 97 -15.79 4.86 -1.78
C THR A 97 -15.79 5.23 -3.26
N SER A 98 -14.61 5.24 -3.90
CA SER A 98 -14.51 5.37 -5.35
C SER A 98 -13.27 4.70 -5.91
N ILE A 99 -13.35 4.30 -7.18
CA ILE A 99 -12.21 3.99 -8.03
C ILE A 99 -12.33 4.80 -9.31
N ARG A 100 -11.24 5.46 -9.70
CA ARG A 100 -11.16 6.25 -10.93
C ARG A 100 -9.96 5.78 -11.72
N MET A 101 -10.15 5.70 -13.03
CA MET A 101 -9.08 5.44 -13.97
C MET A 101 -9.07 6.58 -14.98
N ARG A 102 -7.89 7.14 -15.22
CA ARG A 102 -7.64 8.11 -16.28
C ARG A 102 -6.61 7.50 -17.22
N SER A 103 -6.93 7.46 -18.51
CA SER A 103 -6.01 7.03 -19.55
C SER A 103 -5.95 8.09 -20.66
N ASN A 104 -4.74 8.32 -21.19
CA ASN A 104 -4.53 9.16 -22.38
C ASN A 104 -4.61 8.36 -23.69
N GLU A 105 -4.88 7.06 -23.59
CA GLU A 105 -4.91 6.14 -24.71
C GLU A 105 -6.33 6.00 -25.29
N ARG A 106 -6.48 5.36 -26.46
CA ARG A 106 -7.78 5.30 -27.17
C ARG A 106 -8.80 4.41 -26.43
N PRO A 107 -10.11 4.77 -26.40
CA PRO A 107 -11.16 4.01 -25.71
C PRO A 107 -11.25 2.54 -26.09
N GLN A 108 -10.95 2.20 -27.35
CA GLN A 108 -11.00 0.82 -27.86
C GLN A 108 -10.01 -0.16 -27.19
N HIS A 109 -9.05 0.35 -26.40
CA HIS A 109 -8.10 -0.48 -25.65
C HIS A 109 -8.38 -0.47 -24.13
N GLU A 110 -9.30 0.36 -23.63
CA GLU A 110 -9.58 0.50 -22.19
C GLU A 110 -10.09 -0.81 -21.57
N SER A 111 -10.95 -1.55 -22.28
CA SER A 111 -11.53 -2.80 -21.79
C SER A 111 -10.51 -3.92 -21.64
N GLN A 112 -9.44 -3.92 -22.44
CA GLN A 112 -8.35 -4.90 -22.32
C GLN A 112 -7.45 -4.59 -21.13
N TRP A 113 -7.20 -3.30 -20.84
CA TRP A 113 -6.34 -2.91 -19.72
C TRP A 113 -6.97 -3.19 -18.36
N MET A 114 -8.29 -3.08 -18.23
CA MET A 114 -8.96 -3.27 -16.93
C MET A 114 -8.71 -4.63 -16.30
N ALA A 115 -8.47 -5.68 -17.09
CA ALA A 115 -8.17 -7.02 -16.58
C ALA A 115 -6.78 -7.13 -15.93
N ASP A 116 -5.83 -6.31 -16.41
CA ASP A 116 -4.43 -6.34 -16.01
C ASP A 116 -4.08 -5.27 -14.95
N ILE A 117 -5.05 -4.45 -14.54
CA ILE A 117 -4.84 -3.42 -13.52
C ILE A 117 -4.82 -4.05 -12.12
N PRO A 118 -3.72 -3.87 -11.36
CA PRO A 118 -3.67 -4.25 -9.94
C PRO A 118 -4.87 -3.69 -9.19
N LEU A 119 -5.41 -4.44 -8.23
CA LEU A 119 -6.57 -4.06 -7.40
C LEU A 119 -7.93 -3.98 -8.14
N ALA A 120 -7.98 -3.97 -9.48
CA ALA A 120 -9.25 -4.02 -10.23
C ALA A 120 -9.97 -5.36 -10.06
N ASN A 121 -9.21 -6.43 -9.84
CA ASN A 121 -9.72 -7.80 -9.63
C ASN A 121 -10.16 -8.09 -8.18
N LEU A 122 -10.00 -7.13 -7.26
CA LEU A 122 -10.49 -7.31 -5.89
C LEU A 122 -12.03 -7.27 -5.86
N PRO A 123 -12.67 -8.00 -4.92
CA PRO A 123 -14.12 -7.95 -4.76
C PRO A 123 -14.64 -6.51 -4.65
N THR A 124 -15.82 -6.23 -5.21
CA THR A 124 -16.35 -4.86 -5.31
C THR A 124 -16.46 -4.14 -3.95
N HIS A 125 -16.60 -4.90 -2.86
CA HIS A 125 -16.78 -4.40 -1.49
C HIS A 125 -15.59 -4.69 -0.56
N HIS A 126 -14.37 -4.79 -1.11
CA HIS A 126 -13.17 -4.96 -0.28
C HIS A 126 -12.89 -3.73 0.60
N ALA A 127 -12.27 -3.97 1.75
CA ALA A 127 -11.82 -2.93 2.65
C ALA A 127 -10.43 -2.40 2.25
N PHE A 128 -10.06 -1.24 2.77
CA PHE A 128 -8.73 -0.67 2.55
C PHE A 128 -7.60 -1.64 2.93
N SER A 129 -7.77 -2.39 4.02
CA SER A 129 -6.78 -3.40 4.41
C SER A 129 -6.57 -4.48 3.35
N ASP A 130 -7.63 -4.91 2.66
CA ASP A 130 -7.52 -5.96 1.64
C ASP A 130 -6.73 -5.46 0.44
N ALA A 131 -7.01 -4.23 0.00
CA ALA A 131 -6.30 -3.61 -1.10
C ALA A 131 -4.82 -3.37 -0.78
N LEU A 132 -4.53 -2.80 0.39
CA LEU A 132 -3.15 -2.53 0.79
C LEU A 132 -2.36 -3.83 1.04
N ARG A 133 -3.00 -4.87 1.56
CA ARG A 133 -2.40 -6.21 1.69
C ARG A 133 -2.03 -6.75 0.32
N GLU A 134 -2.93 -6.64 -0.65
CA GLU A 134 -2.69 -7.08 -2.03
C GLU A 134 -1.56 -6.29 -2.69
N VAL A 135 -1.49 -4.96 -2.49
CA VAL A 135 -0.36 -4.14 -2.93
C VAL A 135 0.97 -4.70 -2.40
N LEU A 136 1.06 -4.99 -1.10
CA LEU A 136 2.30 -5.49 -0.50
C LEU A 136 2.69 -6.88 -1.07
N ILE A 137 1.72 -7.75 -1.33
CA ILE A 137 1.95 -9.06 -1.95
C ILE A 137 2.45 -8.91 -3.38
N LEU A 138 1.76 -8.12 -4.21
CA LEU A 138 2.13 -7.89 -5.60
C LEU A 138 3.49 -7.21 -5.74
N LEU A 139 3.85 -6.29 -4.83
CA LEU A 139 5.18 -5.68 -4.82
C LEU A 139 6.27 -6.66 -4.41
N ARG A 140 5.99 -7.53 -3.44
CA ARG A 140 6.92 -8.60 -3.03
C ARG A 140 7.23 -9.53 -4.19
N ASP A 141 6.20 -9.90 -4.95
CA ASP A 141 6.30 -10.86 -6.06
C ASP A 141 6.74 -10.19 -7.38
N ALA A 142 6.99 -8.87 -7.36
CA ALA A 142 7.33 -8.04 -8.51
C ALA A 142 6.27 -8.04 -9.63
N ASP A 143 5.02 -8.34 -9.27
CA ASP A 143 3.88 -8.49 -10.17
C ASP A 143 2.94 -7.27 -10.16
N PHE A 144 3.23 -6.24 -9.35
CA PHE A 144 2.39 -5.03 -9.34
C PHE A 144 2.41 -4.30 -10.70
N PHE A 145 3.53 -4.26 -11.39
CA PHE A 145 3.61 -3.77 -12.77
C PHE A 145 4.03 -4.94 -13.67
N THR A 146 3.06 -5.77 -14.06
CA THR A 146 3.34 -6.97 -14.85
C THR A 146 4.04 -6.63 -16.17
N PRO A 147 4.86 -7.54 -16.73
CA PRO A 147 5.41 -7.37 -18.07
C PRO A 147 4.34 -7.14 -19.12
N GLY A 148 3.16 -7.77 -19.00
CA GLY A 148 2.03 -7.51 -19.89
C GLY A 148 1.55 -6.07 -19.83
N LEU A 149 1.37 -5.54 -18.62
CA LEU A 149 1.02 -4.13 -18.39
C LEU A 149 2.09 -3.22 -18.98
N ARG A 150 3.37 -3.48 -18.68
CA ARG A 150 4.53 -2.75 -19.22
C ARG A 150 4.54 -2.78 -20.76
N ASP A 151 4.62 -3.96 -21.36
CA ASP A 151 4.77 -4.17 -22.80
C ASP A 151 3.62 -3.56 -23.61
N GLN A 152 2.39 -3.64 -23.10
CA GLN A 152 1.24 -2.98 -23.72
C GLN A 152 1.38 -1.44 -23.72
N PHE A 153 2.03 -0.85 -22.71
CA PHE A 153 2.23 0.59 -22.61
C PHE A 153 3.48 1.11 -23.33
N TYR A 154 4.56 0.31 -23.40
CA TYR A 154 5.78 0.64 -24.15
C TYR A 154 5.59 0.58 -25.68
N ARG A 155 4.60 -0.16 -26.19
CA ARG A 155 4.35 -0.32 -27.65
C ARG A 155 3.54 0.80 -28.31
N SER A 156 2.99 1.77 -27.56
CA SER A 156 2.21 2.85 -28.17
C SER A 156 3.13 3.87 -28.86
N GLU A 157 3.20 3.80 -30.20
CA GLU A 157 4.08 4.56 -31.11
C GLU A 157 4.00 6.10 -31.00
N ARG A 158 3.05 6.66 -30.24
CA ARG A 158 2.79 8.11 -30.21
C ARG A 158 3.87 8.96 -29.53
N HIS A 159 4.83 8.38 -28.81
CA HIS A 159 5.76 9.18 -28.00
C HIS A 159 7.18 8.63 -27.99
N ILE A 160 7.86 8.71 -29.14
CA ILE A 160 9.31 8.46 -29.30
C ILE A 160 10.16 9.47 -28.48
N HIS A 161 9.54 10.52 -27.92
CA HIS A 161 10.21 11.57 -27.14
C HIS A 161 9.74 11.70 -25.68
N ALA A 162 8.84 10.84 -25.20
CA ALA A 162 8.50 10.87 -23.78
C ALA A 162 9.68 10.32 -22.96
N THR A 163 10.07 11.05 -21.91
CA THR A 163 10.89 10.55 -20.80
C THR A 163 10.43 9.14 -20.43
N GLN A 164 11.38 8.25 -20.12
CA GLN A 164 11.11 6.86 -19.76
C GLN A 164 9.85 6.76 -18.87
N PRO A 165 8.88 5.90 -19.22
CA PRO A 165 7.67 5.71 -18.45
C PRO A 165 8.02 5.50 -16.98
N THR A 166 7.58 6.42 -16.13
CA THR A 166 7.88 6.36 -14.70
C THR A 166 6.69 5.72 -13.99
N GLU A 167 6.89 4.49 -13.53
CA GLU A 167 5.96 3.80 -12.65
C GLU A 167 5.89 4.54 -11.31
N TYR A 168 4.67 4.69 -10.78
CA TYR A 168 4.48 5.26 -9.46
C TYR A 168 3.35 4.54 -8.74
N LEU A 169 3.46 4.53 -7.42
CA LEU A 169 2.47 4.07 -6.48
C LEU A 169 2.60 4.97 -5.25
N PHE A 170 1.47 5.45 -4.76
CA PHE A 170 1.37 6.22 -3.54
C PHE A 170 0.24 5.69 -2.69
N VAL A 171 0.50 5.56 -1.40
CA VAL A 171 -0.53 5.39 -0.37
C VAL A 171 -0.62 6.68 0.42
N HIS A 172 -1.83 7.25 0.48
CA HIS A 172 -2.12 8.45 1.26
C HIS A 172 -3.00 8.09 2.44
N LEU A 173 -2.63 8.56 3.63
CA LEU A 173 -3.44 8.48 4.84
C LEU A 173 -3.86 9.89 5.26
N PHE A 174 -5.17 10.11 5.42
CA PHE A 174 -5.76 11.41 5.73
C PHE A 174 -6.33 11.42 7.16
N PHE A 175 -5.97 12.46 7.91
CA PHE A 175 -6.45 12.67 9.27
C PHE A 175 -6.85 14.14 9.47
N PRO A 176 -7.91 14.44 10.23
CA PRO A 176 -8.73 13.54 11.05
C PRO A 176 -9.87 12.82 10.31
N THR A 177 -9.93 12.93 8.98
CA THR A 177 -11.06 12.44 8.18
C THR A 177 -11.19 10.92 8.10
N ASN A 178 -10.21 10.16 8.59
CA ASN A 178 -10.17 8.69 8.52
C ASN A 178 -10.46 8.21 7.09
N ALA A 179 -9.70 8.75 6.15
CA ALA A 179 -9.78 8.38 4.75
C ALA A 179 -8.40 7.96 4.26
N ALA A 180 -8.35 7.10 3.26
CA ALA A 180 -7.11 6.67 2.63
C ALA A 180 -7.26 6.62 1.12
N ALA A 181 -6.14 6.68 0.41
CA ALA A 181 -6.14 6.47 -1.02
C ALA A 181 -4.92 5.68 -1.48
N ILE A 182 -5.12 4.90 -2.53
CA ILE A 182 -4.06 4.21 -3.26
C ILE A 182 -4.08 4.78 -4.68
N MET A 183 -2.99 5.43 -5.06
CA MET A 183 -2.81 6.00 -6.39
C MET A 183 -1.66 5.27 -7.07
N PHE A 184 -1.85 4.82 -8.30
CA PHE A 184 -0.76 4.19 -9.04
C PHE A 184 -0.94 4.31 -10.53
N GLY A 185 0.14 4.09 -11.25
CA GLY A 185 0.09 4.02 -12.70
C GLY A 185 1.45 4.33 -13.32
N ILE A 186 1.38 4.77 -14.56
CA ILE A 186 2.54 5.13 -15.36
C ILE A 186 2.36 6.57 -15.79
N ARG A 187 3.31 7.43 -15.38
CA ARG A 187 3.20 8.88 -15.55
C ARG A 187 2.95 9.24 -17.02
N GLY A 188 1.92 10.06 -17.25
CA GLY A 188 1.53 10.52 -18.58
C GLY A 188 0.75 9.51 -19.43
N ARG A 189 0.46 8.30 -18.90
CA ARG A 189 -0.25 7.24 -19.63
C ARG A 189 -1.54 6.86 -18.94
N ILE A 190 -1.44 6.22 -17.78
CA ILE A 190 -2.56 5.73 -17.00
C ILE A 190 -2.36 6.11 -15.54
N GLU A 191 -3.46 6.48 -14.90
CA GLU A 191 -3.54 6.75 -13.48
C GLU A 191 -4.79 6.08 -12.94
N VAL A 192 -4.60 5.27 -11.90
CA VAL A 192 -5.67 4.65 -11.14
C VAL A 192 -5.62 5.23 -9.74
N GLU A 193 -6.79 5.62 -9.25
CA GLU A 193 -6.99 6.23 -7.95
C GLU A 193 -8.14 5.52 -7.25
N ALA A 194 -7.84 4.82 -6.15
CA ALA A 194 -8.82 4.19 -5.29
C ALA A 194 -8.89 4.96 -3.97
N VAL A 195 -10.08 5.43 -3.60
CA VAL A 195 -10.34 6.20 -2.36
C VAL A 195 -11.18 5.35 -1.41
N TYR A 196 -10.79 5.37 -0.14
CA TYR A 196 -11.40 4.60 0.94
C TYR A 196 -11.85 5.54 2.06
N GLY A 197 -13.05 5.31 2.60
CA GLY A 197 -13.63 6.13 3.66
C GLY A 197 -14.29 7.43 3.16
N SER A 198 -14.61 8.32 4.09
CA SER A 198 -15.30 9.59 3.81
C SER A 198 -14.30 10.74 3.79
N LEU A 199 -13.77 11.05 2.61
CA LEU A 199 -12.94 12.22 2.41
C LEU A 199 -13.86 13.38 2.06
N LEU A 200 -14.05 14.33 2.97
CA LEU A 200 -14.92 15.50 2.76
C LEU A 200 -14.07 16.78 2.63
N SER A 201 -14.37 17.59 1.61
CA SER A 201 -13.92 18.99 1.44
C SER A 201 -15.17 19.87 1.49
N ASP A 202 -15.22 20.85 2.40
CA ASP A 202 -16.37 21.77 2.55
C ASP A 202 -17.73 21.06 2.64
N GLY A 203 -17.78 19.90 3.31
CA GLY A 203 -18.99 19.08 3.46
C GLY A 203 -19.36 18.24 2.23
N VAL A 204 -18.57 18.32 1.15
CA VAL A 204 -18.76 17.55 -0.08
C VAL A 204 -17.78 16.39 -0.12
N GLN A 205 -18.28 15.20 -0.44
CA GLN A 205 -17.41 14.04 -0.64
C GLN A 205 -16.46 14.30 -1.82
N VAL A 206 -15.17 14.19 -1.52
CA VAL A 206 -14.09 14.22 -2.47
C VAL A 206 -13.87 12.82 -3.00
N TRP A 207 -13.89 12.75 -4.32
CA TRP A 207 -13.65 11.54 -5.07
C TRP A 207 -12.40 11.67 -5.97
N ASP A 208 -11.81 12.87 -6.04
CA ASP A 208 -10.63 13.22 -6.83
C ASP A 208 -9.65 14.00 -5.96
N LEU A 209 -8.52 13.39 -5.61
CA LEU A 209 -7.52 14.03 -4.76
C LEU A 209 -6.90 15.27 -5.39
N ARG A 210 -6.93 15.43 -6.72
CA ARG A 210 -6.41 16.65 -7.37
C ARG A 210 -7.22 17.89 -7.00
N ARG A 211 -8.51 17.73 -6.70
CA ARG A 211 -9.33 18.85 -6.18
C ARG A 211 -8.82 19.33 -4.83
N LEU A 212 -8.45 18.41 -3.94
CA LEU A 212 -7.85 18.76 -2.65
C LEU A 212 -6.50 19.47 -2.79
N GLN A 213 -5.69 19.08 -3.78
CA GLN A 213 -4.42 19.76 -4.05
C GLN A 213 -4.66 21.21 -4.52
N ALA A 214 -5.60 21.41 -5.44
CA ALA A 214 -5.94 22.72 -5.98
C ALA A 214 -6.59 23.65 -4.94
N GLU A 215 -7.39 23.08 -4.03
CA GLU A 215 -8.04 23.80 -2.93
C GLU A 215 -7.10 24.06 -1.74
N GLY A 216 -5.85 23.59 -1.80
CA GLY A 216 -4.87 23.76 -0.72
C GLY A 216 -5.19 22.95 0.54
N GLN A 217 -6.09 21.96 0.44
CA GLN A 217 -6.65 21.20 1.56
C GLN A 217 -5.94 19.87 1.86
N LEU A 218 -4.71 19.66 1.37
CA LEU A 218 -3.97 18.42 1.60
C LEU A 218 -3.61 18.23 3.09
N LEU A 219 -4.50 17.60 3.85
CA LEU A 219 -4.23 17.04 5.19
C LEU A 219 -3.69 15.60 5.07
N THR A 220 -2.70 15.41 4.20
CA THR A 220 -1.99 14.13 4.12
C THR A 220 -1.03 14.06 5.29
N ILE A 221 -1.19 13.09 6.22
CA ILE A 221 -0.17 12.87 7.25
C ILE A 221 1.12 12.38 6.57
N ARG A 222 1.00 11.37 5.71
CA ARG A 222 2.09 10.81 4.91
C ARG A 222 1.61 10.36 3.55
N ALA A 223 2.40 10.67 2.52
CA ALA A 223 2.36 10.01 1.23
C ALA A 223 3.52 9.01 1.21
N ILE A 224 3.20 7.74 1.02
CA ILE A 224 4.20 6.67 1.02
C ILE A 224 4.38 6.20 -0.42
N ASP A 225 5.60 6.31 -0.93
CA ASP A 225 5.91 6.02 -2.32
C ASP A 225 6.15 4.53 -2.60
N LEU A 226 6.27 4.21 -3.89
CA LEU A 226 6.55 2.88 -4.41
C LEU A 226 7.82 2.27 -3.80
N LYS A 227 8.88 3.05 -3.64
CA LYS A 227 10.17 2.55 -3.15
C LYS A 227 10.06 2.14 -1.69
N SER A 228 9.41 2.95 -0.88
CA SER A 228 9.13 2.67 0.52
C SER A 228 8.23 1.45 0.69
N LEU A 229 7.14 1.35 -0.09
CA LEU A 229 6.25 0.19 -0.05
C LEU A 229 6.96 -1.09 -0.50
N ALA A 230 7.79 -1.03 -1.55
CA ALA A 230 8.58 -2.15 -2.02
C ALA A 230 9.62 -2.61 -0.99
N ALA A 231 10.23 -1.69 -0.24
CA ALA A 231 11.16 -2.03 0.84
C ALA A 231 10.45 -2.82 1.97
N ILE A 232 9.24 -2.41 2.35
CA ILE A 232 8.41 -3.13 3.32
C ILE A 232 7.99 -4.51 2.77
N ALA A 233 7.54 -4.55 1.50
CA ALA A 233 7.13 -5.79 0.83
C ALA A 233 8.29 -6.80 0.70
N LYS A 234 9.51 -6.32 0.48
CA LYS A 234 10.69 -7.20 0.46
C LYS A 234 11.03 -7.79 1.83
N ALA A 235 10.69 -7.10 2.91
CA ALA A 235 10.96 -7.60 4.25
C ALA A 235 10.06 -8.77 4.63
N ILE A 236 8.83 -8.85 4.11
CA ILE A 236 7.90 -9.96 4.34
C ILE A 236 8.15 -11.19 3.44
N ALA A 237 9.20 -11.16 2.61
CA ALA A 237 9.57 -12.22 1.69
C ALA A 237 10.33 -13.34 2.41
#